data_AF-A0A8T5T1U3-F1
#
_entry.id   AF-A0A8T5T1U3-F1
#
_cell.length_a   1.000
_cell.length_b   1.000
_cell.length_c   1.000
_cell.angle_alpha   90.00
_cell.angle_beta   90.00
_cell.angle_gamma   90.00
#
_symmetry.space_group_name_H-M   'P 1'
#
loop_
_entity.id
_entity.type
_entity.pdbx_description
1 polymer ?
#
loop_
_entity_poly.entity_id
_entity_poly.type
_entity_poly.pdbx_seq_one_letter_code
_entity_poly.pdbx_strand_id
1 'polypeptide(L)'
;MKCLACWEEIKEFDRICHHCGSDQKEVKDYFVLALLKQQKRKIVVPEETDVLQYILEVDPESRKEITITGSSEPLPPYQPIEPSLALTSQGQSQPEPMNRPSTLKALPSKTVEKTLICPSCLEEVPYRKFCKFCGYQLQKECDNCGTINRTAAKFCTKCGQMQKASESDGEEQITKT
;
A
#
# COMPACT_ATOMS: atom_id res chain seq x y z
N MET A 1 15.00 10.54 -2.93
CA MET A 1 13.80 11.26 -3.43
C MET A 1 13.19 12.03 -2.25
N LYS A 2 12.40 13.08 -2.45
CA LYS A 2 11.65 13.75 -1.37
C LYS A 2 10.17 13.37 -1.43
N CYS A 3 9.54 13.20 -0.28
CA CYS A 3 8.11 13.00 -0.18
C CYS A 3 7.37 14.25 -0.67
N LEU A 4 6.46 14.11 -1.64
CA LEU A 4 5.72 15.25 -2.17
C LEU A 4 4.74 15.87 -1.16
N ALA A 5 4.30 15.10 -0.15
CA ALA A 5 3.36 15.55 0.87
C ALA A 5 4.04 16.29 2.04
N CYS A 6 5.19 15.81 2.53
CA CYS A 6 5.86 16.38 3.71
C CYS A 6 7.29 16.86 3.46
N TRP A 7 7.78 16.78 2.23
CA TRP A 7 9.11 17.22 1.77
C TRP A 7 10.34 16.57 2.45
N GLU A 8 10.11 15.62 3.34
CA GLU A 8 11.14 14.77 3.95
C GLU A 8 11.81 13.83 2.95
N GLU A 9 13.06 13.47 3.23
CA GLU A 9 13.80 12.52 2.40
C GLU A 9 13.24 11.10 2.53
N ILE A 10 12.96 10.49 1.38
CA ILE A 10 12.52 9.10 1.26
C ILE A 10 13.49 8.32 0.38
N LYS A 11 13.68 7.04 0.73
CA LYS A 11 14.48 6.12 -0.09
C LYS A 11 13.82 5.95 -1.45
N GLU A 12 14.62 5.81 -2.49
CA GLU A 12 14.17 5.73 -3.88
C GLU A 12 13.18 4.60 -4.17
N PHE A 13 13.15 3.57 -3.31
CA PHE A 13 12.28 2.40 -3.42
C PHE A 13 11.01 2.48 -2.56
N ASP A 14 10.92 3.45 -1.64
CA ASP A 14 9.78 3.53 -0.73
C ASP A 14 8.62 4.28 -1.39
N ARG A 15 7.58 3.52 -1.76
CA ARG A 15 6.32 4.08 -2.29
C ARG A 15 5.52 4.82 -1.22
N ILE A 16 5.71 4.46 0.04
CA ILE A 16 5.01 5.05 1.19
C ILE A 16 6.02 5.84 2.01
N CYS A 17 5.71 7.10 2.31
CA CYS A 17 6.54 7.89 3.20
C CYS A 17 6.38 7.40 4.65
N HIS A 18 7.48 7.01 5.30
CA HIS A 18 7.46 6.58 6.70
C HIS A 18 7.13 7.70 7.70
N HIS A 19 7.28 8.96 7.29
CA HIS A 19 6.99 10.11 8.15
C HIS A 19 5.49 10.45 8.18
N CYS A 20 4.85 10.59 7.02
CA CYS A 20 3.43 10.99 6.93
C CYS A 20 2.47 9.87 6.52
N GLY A 21 2.98 8.68 6.16
CA GLY A 21 2.17 7.55 5.70
C GLY A 21 1.58 7.71 4.30
N SER A 22 1.90 8.80 3.58
CA SER A 22 1.34 9.05 2.25
C SER A 22 1.99 8.16 1.19
N ASP A 23 1.16 7.62 0.30
CA ASP A 23 1.60 6.92 -0.91
C ASP A 23 2.00 7.94 -2.00
N GLN A 24 3.24 7.88 -2.48
CA GLN A 24 3.76 8.82 -3.47
C GLN A 24 3.06 8.71 -4.83
N LYS A 25 2.48 7.55 -5.17
CA LYS A 25 1.70 7.40 -6.41
C LYS A 25 0.41 8.19 -6.31
N GLU A 26 -0.33 8.04 -5.21
CA GLU A 26 -1.56 8.80 -4.98
C GLU A 26 -1.31 10.30 -4.91
N VAL A 27 -0.24 10.74 -4.24
CA VAL A 27 0.12 12.16 -4.16
C VAL A 27 0.48 12.74 -5.53
N LYS A 28 1.22 11.99 -6.36
CA LYS A 28 1.50 12.38 -7.76
C LYS A 28 0.22 12.51 -8.58
N ASP A 29 -0.68 11.54 -8.45
CA ASP A 29 -1.96 11.51 -9.16
C ASP A 29 -2.83 12.72 -8.77
N TYR A 30 -2.92 13.06 -7.48
CA TYR A 30 -3.59 14.27 -7.00
C TYR A 30 -2.94 15.56 -7.49
N PHE A 31 -1.60 15.58 -7.59
CA PHE A 31 -0.88 16.75 -8.08
C PHE A 31 -1.15 17.00 -9.57
N VAL A 32 -1.22 15.95 -10.39
CA VAL A 32 -1.61 16.04 -11.81
C VAL A 32 -3.02 16.60 -11.95
N LEU A 33 -3.99 16.09 -11.17
CA LEU A 33 -5.37 16.61 -11.16
C LEU A 33 -5.43 18.08 -10.72
N ALA A 34 -4.66 18.47 -9.71
CA ALA A 34 -4.60 19.84 -9.23
C ALA A 34 -4.00 20.80 -10.28
N LEU A 35 -2.97 20.37 -10.99
CA LEU A 35 -2.35 21.15 -12.08
C LEU A 35 -3.29 21.32 -13.28
N LEU A 36 -4.03 20.26 -13.65
CA LEU A 36 -5.02 20.33 -14.73
C LEU A 36 -6.18 21.27 -14.38
N LYS A 37 -6.70 21.18 -13.15
CA LYS A 37 -7.77 22.08 -12.67
C LYS A 37 -7.36 23.55 -12.66
N GLN A 38 -6.06 23.84 -12.52
CA GLN A 38 -5.55 25.21 -12.56
C GLN A 38 -5.43 25.79 -13.98
N GLN A 39 -5.65 25.00 -15.05
CA GLN A 39 -5.68 25.42 -16.47
C GLN A 39 -4.53 26.34 -16.93
N LYS A 40 -3.42 26.42 -16.19
CA LYS A 40 -2.49 27.54 -16.38
C LYS A 40 -1.32 27.27 -17.29
N ARG A 41 -0.89 26.03 -17.56
CA ARG A 41 0.18 25.72 -18.54
C ARG A 41 0.12 24.28 -19.03
N LYS A 42 0.61 24.09 -20.26
CA LYS A 42 1.00 22.80 -20.87
C LYS A 42 1.81 21.97 -19.86
N ILE A 43 1.34 20.79 -19.51
CA ILE A 43 1.99 19.92 -18.52
C ILE A 43 2.81 18.87 -19.28
N VAL A 44 4.09 18.77 -18.92
CA VAL A 44 4.96 17.68 -19.37
C VAL A 44 4.98 16.62 -18.27
N VAL A 45 4.43 15.44 -18.57
CA VAL A 45 4.37 14.34 -17.60
C VAL A 45 5.40 13.28 -18.03
N PRO A 46 6.26 12.80 -17.11
CA PRO A 46 7.38 11.93 -17.45
C PRO A 46 6.97 10.51 -17.85
N GLU A 47 5.81 10.03 -17.40
CA GLU A 47 5.31 8.67 -17.65
C GLU A 47 3.78 8.68 -17.75
N GLU A 48 3.21 7.77 -18.56
CA GLU A 48 1.76 7.61 -18.68
C GLU A 48 1.24 6.91 -17.41
N THR A 49 0.39 7.59 -16.63
CA THR A 49 -0.18 7.05 -15.39
C THR A 49 -1.65 6.66 -15.58
N ASP A 50 -2.15 5.73 -14.76
CA ASP A 50 -3.57 5.31 -14.79
C ASP A 50 -4.53 6.49 -14.65
N VAL A 51 -4.12 7.52 -13.90
CA VAL A 51 -4.92 8.74 -13.70
C VAL A 51 -4.89 9.61 -14.94
N LEU A 52 -3.77 9.68 -15.66
CA LEU A 52 -3.68 10.35 -16.96
C LEU A 52 -4.60 9.67 -17.99
N GLN A 53 -4.68 8.34 -17.96
CA GLN A 53 -5.61 7.57 -18.78
C GLN A 53 -7.08 7.89 -18.42
N TYR A 54 -7.43 7.89 -17.13
CA TYR A 54 -8.76 8.28 -16.65
C TYR A 54 -9.13 9.72 -17.04
N ILE A 55 -8.19 10.66 -16.94
CA ILE A 55 -8.38 12.05 -17.36
C ILE A 55 -8.69 12.11 -18.87
N LEU A 56 -7.94 11.37 -19.69
CA LEU A 56 -8.18 11.32 -21.14
C LEU A 56 -9.51 10.64 -21.51
N GLU A 57 -10.01 9.74 -20.67
CA GLU A 57 -11.33 9.11 -20.83
C GLU A 57 -12.48 10.07 -20.46
N VAL A 58 -12.32 10.85 -19.40
CA VAL A 58 -13.34 11.80 -18.92
C VAL A 58 -13.34 13.11 -19.72
N ASP A 59 -12.17 13.58 -20.12
CA ASP A 59 -11.97 14.80 -20.91
C ASP A 59 -10.94 14.57 -22.03
N PRO A 60 -11.39 14.19 -23.24
CA PRO A 60 -10.49 13.91 -24.36
C PRO A 60 -9.79 15.16 -24.92
N GLU A 61 -10.28 16.36 -24.59
CA GLU A 61 -9.68 17.63 -25.04
C GLU A 61 -8.35 17.92 -24.33
N SER A 62 -8.22 17.50 -23.07
CA SER A 62 -6.99 17.57 -22.26
C SER A 62 -5.78 16.90 -22.95
N ARG A 63 -5.99 15.97 -23.90
CA ARG A 63 -4.92 15.35 -24.69
C ARG A 63 -4.07 16.36 -25.46
N LYS A 64 -4.66 17.48 -25.90
CA LYS A 64 -3.95 18.51 -26.68
C LYS A 64 -3.00 19.35 -25.81
N GLU A 65 -3.20 19.33 -24.50
CA GLU A 65 -2.47 20.15 -23.52
C GLU A 65 -1.41 19.35 -22.74
N ILE A 66 -1.45 18.02 -22.82
CA ILE A 66 -0.52 17.11 -22.17
C ILE A 66 0.53 16.64 -23.19
N THR A 67 1.82 16.79 -22.87
CA THR A 67 2.91 16.21 -23.66
C THR A 67 3.61 15.14 -22.84
N ILE A 68 3.55 13.89 -23.31
CA ILE A 68 4.21 12.74 -22.66
C ILE A 68 5.61 12.58 -23.27
N THR A 69 6.65 12.75 -22.47
CA THR A 69 8.06 12.68 -22.93
C THR A 69 8.58 11.26 -23.19
N GLY A 70 7.71 10.24 -23.11
CA GLY A 70 8.08 8.81 -23.12
C GLY A 70 7.60 7.97 -24.30
N SER A 71 6.98 8.55 -25.34
CA SER A 71 6.63 7.78 -26.55
C SER A 71 7.85 7.59 -27.44
N SER A 72 8.58 6.50 -27.16
CA SER A 72 9.30 5.64 -28.10
C SER A 72 9.75 6.28 -29.42
N GLU A 73 11.03 6.62 -29.50
CA GLU A 73 11.77 6.49 -30.75
C GLU A 73 11.65 5.02 -31.19
N PRO A 74 11.18 4.71 -32.42
CA PRO A 74 11.00 3.33 -32.84
C PRO A 74 12.37 2.66 -32.87
N LEU A 75 12.54 1.61 -32.04
CA LEU A 75 13.72 0.78 -32.09
C LEU A 75 13.91 0.26 -33.52
N PRO A 76 15.12 0.36 -34.09
CA PRO A 76 15.38 -0.13 -35.44
C PRO A 76 15.04 -1.63 -35.53
N PRO A 77 14.58 -2.11 -36.70
CA PRO A 77 14.16 -3.49 -36.87
C PRO A 77 15.31 -4.44 -36.53
N TYR A 78 15.06 -5.31 -35.57
CA TYR A 78 15.98 -6.35 -35.10
C TYR A 78 16.40 -7.24 -36.28
N GLN A 79 17.64 -7.13 -36.72
CA GLN A 79 18.24 -8.04 -37.69
C GLN A 79 18.61 -9.33 -36.94
N PRO A 80 18.18 -10.52 -37.40
CA PRO A 80 18.56 -11.79 -36.80
C PRO A 80 20.08 -11.99 -36.90
N ILE A 81 20.74 -12.12 -35.76
CA ILE A 81 22.16 -12.48 -35.69
C ILE A 81 22.23 -14.01 -35.74
N GLU A 82 22.86 -14.56 -36.76
CA GLU A 82 23.10 -16.01 -36.87
C GLU A 82 24.09 -16.49 -35.81
N PRO A 83 23.81 -17.58 -35.07
CA PRO A 83 24.75 -18.12 -34.10
C PRO A 83 25.83 -18.96 -34.81
N SER A 84 27.05 -18.43 -34.88
CA SER A 84 28.24 -19.23 -35.20
C SER A 84 28.65 -20.06 -33.98
N LEU A 85 28.58 -21.38 -34.16
CA LEU A 85 29.15 -22.40 -33.29
C LEU A 85 30.62 -22.15 -32.98
N ALA A 86 30.98 -22.07 -31.71
CA ALA A 86 32.32 -22.40 -31.24
C ALA A 86 32.25 -23.03 -29.84
N LEU A 87 32.36 -24.36 -29.86
CA LEU A 87 32.59 -25.29 -28.77
C LEU A 87 33.85 -24.92 -27.99
N THR A 88 33.84 -24.89 -26.66
CA THR A 88 34.95 -25.38 -25.82
C THR A 88 34.42 -25.77 -24.44
N SER A 89 34.79 -26.99 -24.05
CA SER A 89 34.36 -27.75 -22.87
C SER A 89 35.19 -27.47 -21.60
N GLN A 90 34.77 -28.14 -20.51
CA GLN A 90 35.38 -28.28 -19.17
C GLN A 90 34.80 -27.27 -18.16
N GLY A 91 34.05 -27.63 -17.12
CA GLY A 91 33.83 -28.90 -16.43
C GLY A 91 34.10 -28.67 -14.94
N GLN A 92 33.07 -28.64 -14.09
CA GLN A 92 33.10 -29.21 -12.73
C GLN A 92 31.78 -29.01 -11.98
N SER A 93 31.32 -30.15 -11.46
CA SER A 93 30.29 -30.45 -10.47
C SER A 93 30.15 -29.48 -9.29
N GLN A 94 28.90 -29.20 -8.87
CA GLN A 94 28.35 -29.54 -7.55
C GLN A 94 26.80 -29.55 -7.58
N PRO A 95 26.13 -30.37 -6.73
CA PRO A 95 24.67 -30.49 -6.67
C PRO A 95 24.06 -29.57 -5.60
N GLU A 96 22.85 -29.02 -5.85
CA GLU A 96 21.79 -28.63 -4.88
C GLU A 96 20.72 -27.73 -5.56
N PRO A 97 19.54 -27.51 -4.96
CA PRO A 97 18.42 -28.42 -4.74
C PRO A 97 17.25 -28.11 -5.69
N MET A 98 16.28 -29.03 -5.81
CA MET A 98 15.06 -28.87 -6.63
C MET A 98 14.33 -27.55 -6.31
N ASN A 99 14.49 -26.55 -7.20
CA ASN A 99 13.72 -25.32 -7.16
C ASN A 99 12.46 -25.49 -8.02
N ARG A 100 11.34 -25.66 -7.33
CA ARG A 100 10.01 -25.84 -7.88
C ARG A 100 9.53 -24.49 -8.43
N PRO A 101 9.28 -24.31 -9.74
CA PRO A 101 8.68 -23.09 -10.25
C PRO A 101 7.21 -23.05 -9.81
N SER A 102 6.96 -22.49 -8.64
CA SER A 102 5.61 -22.16 -8.17
C SER A 102 5.27 -20.77 -8.66
N THR A 103 5.07 -20.62 -9.97
CA THR A 103 4.48 -19.42 -10.55
C THR A 103 2.98 -19.44 -10.31
N LEU A 104 2.57 -19.31 -9.04
CA LEU A 104 1.22 -18.88 -8.73
C LEU A 104 1.18 -17.36 -8.94
N LYS A 105 0.65 -16.97 -10.10
CA LYS A 105 0.07 -15.65 -10.35
C LYS A 105 -0.67 -15.20 -9.09
N ALA A 106 -0.14 -14.22 -8.38
CA ALA A 106 -0.89 -13.51 -7.36
C ALA A 106 -1.96 -12.68 -8.07
N LEU A 107 -3.20 -13.18 -8.09
CA LEU A 107 -4.37 -12.38 -8.40
C LEU A 107 -4.43 -11.19 -7.42
N PRO A 108 -5.03 -10.04 -7.83
CA PRO A 108 -5.29 -8.94 -6.91
C PRO A 108 -6.13 -9.47 -5.75
N SER A 109 -5.48 -9.62 -4.59
CA SER A 109 -6.14 -10.00 -3.35
C SER A 109 -7.04 -8.83 -2.97
N LYS A 110 -8.30 -8.91 -3.40
CA LYS A 110 -9.41 -8.13 -2.87
C LYS A 110 -9.25 -8.17 -1.36
N THR A 111 -8.80 -7.07 -0.78
CA THR A 111 -8.50 -6.98 0.65
C THR A 111 -9.83 -7.17 1.34
N VAL A 112 -10.11 -8.40 1.77
CA VAL A 112 -11.29 -8.72 2.56
C VAL A 112 -11.06 -8.01 3.88
N GLU A 113 -11.62 -6.81 3.99
CA GLU A 113 -11.56 -6.01 5.20
C GLU A 113 -12.16 -6.88 6.31
N LYS A 114 -11.31 -7.36 7.22
CA LYS A 114 -11.78 -8.18 8.34
C LYS A 114 -12.76 -7.35 9.16
N THR A 115 -14.03 -7.74 9.17
CA THR A 115 -15.05 -7.17 10.04
C THR A 115 -15.11 -7.97 11.35
N LEU A 116 -15.62 -7.33 12.40
CA LEU A 116 -15.84 -7.92 13.72
C LEU A 116 -17.06 -7.28 14.37
N ILE A 117 -17.67 -7.99 15.31
CA ILE A 117 -18.81 -7.49 16.07
C ILE A 117 -18.29 -6.73 17.30
N CYS A 118 -18.76 -5.49 17.48
CA CYS A 118 -18.41 -4.70 18.66
C CYS A 118 -19.04 -5.32 19.92
N PRO A 119 -18.28 -5.60 21.00
CA PRO A 119 -18.86 -6.18 22.22
C PRO A 119 -19.72 -5.19 23.02
N SER A 120 -19.59 -3.89 22.76
CA SER A 120 -20.33 -2.84 23.49
C SER A 120 -21.67 -2.50 22.84
N CYS A 121 -21.73 -2.37 21.51
CA CYS A 121 -22.96 -2.00 20.79
C CYS A 121 -23.50 -3.08 19.84
N LEU A 122 -22.83 -4.25 19.78
CA LEU A 122 -23.18 -5.41 18.95
C LEU A 122 -23.21 -5.18 17.43
N GLU A 123 -22.69 -4.04 16.97
CA GLU A 123 -22.69 -3.68 15.56
C GLU A 123 -21.47 -4.22 14.82
N GLU A 124 -21.64 -4.59 13.55
CA GLU A 124 -20.55 -5.03 12.68
C GLU A 124 -19.68 -3.83 12.27
N VAL A 125 -18.39 -3.92 12.61
CA VAL A 125 -17.43 -2.85 12.40
C VAL A 125 -16.14 -3.37 11.75
N PRO A 126 -15.48 -2.56 10.91
CA PRO A 126 -14.19 -2.92 10.34
C PRO A 126 -13.10 -2.98 11.42
N TYR A 127 -12.04 -3.76 11.18
CA TYR A 127 -10.89 -3.88 12.08
C TYR A 127 -10.13 -2.55 12.25
N ARG A 128 -10.51 -1.76 13.29
CA ARG A 128 -9.94 -0.44 13.61
C ARG A 128 -9.70 -0.28 15.12
N LYS A 129 -9.05 0.81 15.55
CA LYS A 129 -8.77 1.10 16.97
C LYS A 129 -10.04 1.34 17.81
N PHE A 130 -11.03 2.04 17.24
CA PHE A 130 -12.28 2.40 17.92
C PHE A 130 -13.52 2.04 17.08
N CYS A 131 -14.62 1.72 17.75
CA CYS A 131 -15.92 1.50 17.13
C CYS A 131 -16.49 2.83 16.60
N LYS A 132 -16.91 2.86 15.33
CA LYS A 132 -17.48 4.06 14.70
C LYS A 132 -18.87 4.46 15.24
N PHE A 133 -19.56 3.54 15.92
CA PHE A 133 -20.93 3.75 16.40
C PHE A 133 -20.97 4.16 17.88
N CYS A 134 -20.23 3.47 18.75
CA CYS A 134 -20.25 3.74 20.19
C CYS A 134 -18.92 4.26 20.76
N GLY A 135 -17.84 4.30 19.97
CA GLY A 135 -16.52 4.75 20.44
C GLY A 135 -15.72 3.72 21.25
N TYR A 136 -16.26 2.53 21.52
CA TYR A 136 -15.54 1.48 22.26
C TYR A 136 -14.20 1.10 21.61
N GLN A 137 -13.15 0.94 22.43
CA GLN A 137 -11.81 0.59 21.96
C GLN A 137 -11.71 -0.91 21.60
N LEU A 138 -11.50 -1.20 20.32
CA LEU A 138 -11.48 -2.57 19.78
C LEU A 138 -10.07 -3.18 19.73
N GLN A 139 -9.04 -2.34 19.78
CA GLN A 139 -7.65 -2.75 19.73
C GLN A 139 -6.82 -2.07 20.83
N LYS A 140 -5.86 -2.81 21.37
CA LYS A 140 -4.88 -2.34 22.35
C LYS A 140 -3.48 -2.78 21.94
N GLU A 141 -2.49 -1.97 22.29
CA GLU A 141 -1.09 -2.29 22.08
C GLU A 141 -0.57 -3.13 23.25
N CYS A 142 0.25 -4.13 22.94
CA CYS A 142 0.85 -4.97 23.97
C CYS A 142 1.92 -4.18 24.73
N ASP A 143 1.80 -4.08 26.05
CA ASP A 143 2.78 -3.37 26.89
C ASP A 143 4.21 -3.96 26.83
N ASN A 144 4.33 -5.23 26.45
CA ASN A 144 5.63 -5.91 26.38
C ASN A 144 6.32 -5.77 25.02
N CYS A 145 5.58 -5.82 23.91
CA CYS A 145 6.17 -5.89 22.56
C CYS A 145 5.59 -4.90 21.55
N GLY A 146 4.65 -4.05 21.96
CA GLY A 146 4.01 -3.04 21.09
C GLY A 146 3.06 -3.60 20.03
N THR A 147 2.78 -4.90 20.01
CA THR A 147 1.89 -5.48 19.00
C THR A 147 0.44 -5.09 19.24
N ILE A 148 -0.26 -4.70 18.18
CA ILE A 148 -1.70 -4.40 18.22
C ILE A 148 -2.49 -5.71 18.32
N ASN A 149 -3.15 -5.91 19.46
CA ASN A 149 -4.04 -7.03 19.72
C ASN A 149 -5.48 -6.55 19.86
N ARG A 150 -6.44 -7.46 19.74
CA ARG A 150 -7.84 -7.16 20.07
C ARG A 150 -7.96 -6.88 21.56
N THR A 151 -8.85 -5.96 21.94
CA THR A 151 -9.11 -5.65 23.36
C THR A 151 -9.57 -6.90 24.12
N ALA A 152 -10.36 -7.75 23.46
CA ALA A 152 -10.83 -9.04 23.98
C ALA A 152 -9.77 -10.16 23.99
N ALA A 153 -8.57 -9.94 23.42
CA ALA A 153 -7.51 -10.94 23.44
C ALA A 153 -6.93 -11.06 24.86
N LYS A 154 -6.92 -12.29 25.39
CA LYS A 154 -6.31 -12.63 26.68
C LYS A 154 -4.79 -12.70 26.61
N PHE A 155 -4.23 -12.99 25.43
CA PHE A 155 -2.79 -13.14 25.20
C PHE A 155 -2.37 -12.37 23.94
N CYS A 156 -1.14 -11.87 23.94
CA CYS A 156 -0.57 -11.26 22.74
C CYS A 156 -0.28 -12.31 21.67
N THR A 157 -0.70 -12.05 20.43
CA THR A 157 -0.47 -12.96 19.29
C THR A 157 1.00 -13.04 18.85
N LYS A 158 1.84 -12.08 19.26
CA LYS A 158 3.26 -12.05 18.92
C LYS A 158 4.16 -12.60 20.02
N CYS A 159 4.07 -12.08 21.24
CA CYS A 159 4.96 -12.48 22.33
C CYS A 159 4.33 -13.47 23.33
N GLY A 160 3.04 -13.77 23.22
CA GLY A 160 2.34 -14.67 24.15
C GLY A 160 2.05 -14.09 25.53
N GLN A 161 2.52 -12.88 25.85
CA GLN A 161 2.29 -12.24 27.14
C GLN A 161 0.78 -12.06 27.41
N MET A 162 0.36 -12.36 28.64
CA MET A 162 -1.02 -12.15 29.08
C MET A 162 -1.36 -10.65 29.05
N GLN A 163 -2.51 -10.33 28.49
CA GLN A 163 -3.01 -8.97 28.36
C GLN A 163 -4.05 -8.73 29.45
N LYS A 164 -3.95 -7.60 30.17
CA LYS A 164 -5.02 -7.18 31.08
C LYS A 164 -6.29 -6.95 30.25
N ALA A 165 -7.37 -7.66 30.56
CA ALA A 165 -8.67 -7.36 29.99
C ALA A 165 -9.09 -5.99 30.55
N SER A 166 -9.59 -5.10 29.70
CA SER A 166 -10.18 -3.86 30.18
C SER A 166 -11.57 -4.20 30.72
N GLU A 167 -11.64 -4.45 32.02
CA GLU A 167 -12.88 -4.37 32.79
C GLU A 167 -13.47 -2.96 32.57
N SER A 168 -14.58 -2.92 31.85
CA SER A 168 -15.45 -1.75 31.77
C SER A 168 -16.68 -2.08 32.60
N ASP A 169 -16.47 -2.16 33.91
CA ASP A 169 -17.55 -2.14 34.89
C ASP A 169 -18.03 -0.70 35.03
N GLY A 170 -19.30 -0.49 34.67
CA GLY A 170 -20.03 0.71 35.06
C GLY A 170 -20.19 0.68 36.58
N GLU A 171 -19.33 1.41 37.28
CA GLU A 171 -19.50 1.66 38.71
C GLU A 171 -20.24 3.00 38.88
N GLU A 172 -21.56 2.94 38.77
CA GLU A 172 -22.45 4.00 39.26
C GLU A 172 -22.47 3.93 40.80
N GLN A 173 -21.45 4.51 41.44
CA GLN A 173 -21.45 4.71 42.89
C GLN A 173 -22.36 5.90 43.22
N ILE A 174 -23.65 5.60 43.41
CA ILE A 174 -24.63 6.52 43.99
C ILE A 174 -24.26 6.69 45.47
N THR A 175 -23.48 7.72 45.80
CA THR A 175 -23.25 8.13 47.18
C THR A 175 -24.53 8.75 47.74
N LYS A 176 -25.23 7.96 48.54
CA LYS A 176 -26.39 8.36 49.34
C LYS A 176 -25.89 9.09 50.59
N THR A 177 -26.20 10.38 50.76
CA THR A 177 -26.20 11.09 52.06
C THR A 177 -27.20 12.23 51.99
#